data_AF-A0A1C2DNF6-F1
#
_entry.id   AF-A0A1C2DNF6-F1
#
_cell.length_a   1.000
_cell.length_b   1.000
_cell.length_c   1.000
_cell.angle_alpha   90.00
_cell.angle_beta   90.00
_cell.angle_gamma   90.00
#
_symmetry.space_group_name_H-M   'P 1'
#
loop_
_entity.id
_entity.type
_entity.pdbx_description
1 polymer ?
#
loop_
_entity_poly.entity_id
_entity_poly.type
_entity_poly.pdbx_seq_one_letter_code
_entity_poly.pdbx_strand_id
1 'polypeptide(L)'
;MRAKSLILLTTLAAIPAGMGPALAQQAEAASLSLELNGAQPSDKGCRLTFVVTNTLGAGLTKAAFEIALFNTAGVVDRITVLDFKDLPAGKTKVTRFDLSGTDCGKISRVLVNSATECVGQGVEPTACMRDLKTTSKAGITFGV
;
A
#
# COMPACT_ATOMS: atom_id res chain seq x y z
N MET A 1 72.50 52.72 -9.21
CA MET A 1 72.49 51.29 -9.58
C MET A 1 71.49 50.59 -8.67
N ARG A 2 70.29 50.23 -9.15
CA ARG A 2 69.82 48.86 -9.51
C ARG A 2 69.95 47.86 -8.34
N ALA A 3 68.96 47.08 -7.91
CA ALA A 3 67.54 46.96 -8.22
C ALA A 3 66.85 46.11 -7.12
N LYS A 4 65.62 46.52 -6.77
CA LYS A 4 64.47 45.87 -6.12
C LYS A 4 64.61 44.41 -5.60
N SER A 5 64.37 44.23 -4.30
CA SER A 5 63.98 42.98 -3.65
C SER A 5 62.67 42.43 -4.21
N LEU A 6 62.67 41.16 -4.63
CA LEU A 6 61.45 40.40 -4.92
C LEU A 6 60.83 39.92 -3.60
N ILE A 7 59.67 40.48 -3.25
CA ILE A 7 58.80 39.94 -2.21
C ILE A 7 57.83 38.98 -2.91
N LEU A 8 57.96 37.69 -2.61
CA LEU A 8 57.10 36.64 -3.14
C LEU A 8 55.83 36.56 -2.28
N LEU A 9 54.73 37.17 -2.73
CA LEU A 9 53.40 37.01 -2.13
C LEU A 9 52.85 35.62 -2.49
N THR A 10 52.83 34.70 -1.53
CA THR A 10 52.07 33.44 -1.61
C THR A 10 50.58 33.70 -1.38
N THR A 11 49.79 33.63 -2.44
CA THR A 11 48.32 33.69 -2.40
C THR A 11 47.74 32.39 -1.85
N LEU A 12 47.04 32.48 -0.72
CA LEU A 12 46.29 31.38 -0.12
C LEU A 12 44.93 31.23 -0.85
N ALA A 13 44.81 30.24 -1.73
CA ALA A 13 43.56 29.92 -2.41
C ALA A 13 42.60 29.18 -1.45
N ALA A 14 41.54 29.86 -1.02
CA ALA A 14 40.46 29.28 -0.24
C ALA A 14 39.57 28.39 -1.14
N ILE A 15 39.53 27.10 -0.84
CA ILE A 15 38.66 26.12 -1.52
C ILE A 15 37.25 26.23 -0.89
N PRO A 16 36.20 26.59 -1.64
CA PRO A 16 34.84 26.55 -1.11
C PRO A 16 34.43 25.09 -0.89
N ALA A 17 34.05 24.77 0.35
CA ALA A 17 33.53 23.46 0.73
C ALA A 17 32.28 23.14 -0.10
N GLY A 18 32.31 21.99 -0.78
CA GLY A 18 31.24 21.54 -1.66
C GLY A 18 29.91 21.38 -0.92
N MET A 19 28.90 22.05 -1.44
CA MET A 19 27.50 21.70 -1.21
C MET A 19 27.24 20.38 -1.94
N GLY A 20 27.35 19.26 -1.22
CA GLY A 20 26.94 17.95 -1.75
C GLY A 20 25.44 17.92 -2.03
N PRO A 21 24.98 17.18 -3.05
CA PRO A 21 23.55 17.06 -3.34
C PRO A 21 22.85 16.38 -2.16
N ALA A 22 21.95 17.11 -1.51
CA ALA A 22 21.01 16.56 -0.54
C ALA A 22 20.04 15.64 -1.31
N LEU A 23 20.27 14.33 -1.24
CA LEU A 23 19.27 13.35 -1.64
C LEU A 23 18.12 13.42 -0.64
N ALA A 24 17.04 14.10 -1.03
CA ALA A 24 15.79 14.08 -0.28
C ALA A 24 15.24 12.65 -0.31
N GLN A 25 15.40 11.91 0.79
CA GLN A 25 14.75 10.62 0.99
C GLN A 25 13.23 10.90 1.07
N GLN A 26 12.50 10.65 -0.01
CA GLN A 26 11.05 10.73 0.01
C GLN A 26 10.54 9.66 0.98
N ALA A 27 10.09 10.09 2.16
CA ALA A 27 9.37 9.24 3.07
C ALA A 27 8.12 8.73 2.35
N GLU A 28 7.97 7.41 2.27
CA GLU A 28 6.80 6.81 1.63
C GLU A 28 5.55 7.26 2.39
N ALA A 29 4.58 7.81 1.66
CA ALA A 29 3.34 8.28 2.26
C ALA A 29 2.61 7.12 2.96
N ALA A 30 2.11 7.38 4.16
CA ALA A 30 1.36 6.42 4.97
C ALA A 30 0.19 5.86 4.15
N SER A 31 0.12 4.53 4.01
CA SER A 31 -0.92 3.89 3.20
C SER A 31 -1.28 2.51 3.71
N LEU A 32 -2.43 2.04 3.27
CA LEU A 32 -2.80 0.63 3.39
C LEU A 32 -2.88 0.07 1.97
N SER A 33 -2.23 -1.07 1.73
CA SER A 33 -2.27 -1.72 0.42
C SER A 33 -2.97 -3.07 0.51
N LEU A 34 -3.94 -3.29 -0.39
CA LEU A 34 -4.60 -4.57 -0.61
C LEU A 34 -4.26 -5.03 -2.04
N GLU A 35 -3.66 -6.20 -2.17
CA GLU A 35 -3.46 -6.88 -3.44
C GLU A 35 -4.38 -8.09 -3.52
N LEU A 36 -5.25 -8.14 -4.53
CA LEU A 36 -5.93 -9.37 -4.90
C LEU A 36 -4.92 -10.28 -5.63
N ASN A 37 -4.31 -11.18 -4.87
CA ASN A 37 -3.20 -12.00 -5.34
C ASN A 37 -3.67 -13.22 -6.13
N GLY A 38 -4.86 -13.77 -5.80
CA GLY A 38 -5.42 -14.91 -6.50
C GLY A 38 -6.89 -15.14 -6.22
N ALA A 39 -7.55 -15.81 -7.16
CA ALA A 39 -8.86 -16.40 -7.02
C ALA A 39 -8.79 -17.85 -7.51
N GLN A 40 -9.08 -18.82 -6.65
CA GLN A 40 -8.99 -20.23 -6.97
C GLN A 40 -10.23 -20.99 -6.50
N PRO A 41 -10.75 -21.96 -7.28
CA PRO A 41 -11.80 -22.85 -6.80
C PRO A 41 -11.40 -23.55 -5.50
N SER A 42 -12.37 -23.72 -4.60
CA SER A 42 -12.25 -24.51 -3.37
C SER A 42 -13.51 -25.34 -3.17
N ASP A 43 -13.48 -26.29 -2.23
CA ASP A 43 -14.63 -27.16 -1.93
C ASP A 43 -15.89 -26.38 -1.51
N LYS A 44 -15.73 -25.12 -1.06
CA LYS A 44 -16.83 -24.26 -0.62
C LYS A 44 -17.32 -23.31 -1.71
N GLY A 45 -16.54 -23.08 -2.76
CA GLY A 45 -16.83 -22.06 -3.79
C GLY A 45 -15.54 -21.41 -4.27
N CYS A 46 -15.43 -20.09 -4.11
CA CYS A 46 -14.26 -19.35 -4.56
C CYS A 46 -13.38 -18.90 -3.40
N ARG A 47 -12.10 -19.27 -3.42
CA ARG A 47 -11.11 -18.77 -2.47
C ARG A 47 -10.40 -17.56 -3.05
N LEU A 48 -10.57 -16.41 -2.40
CA LEU A 48 -9.78 -15.21 -2.69
C LEU A 48 -8.56 -15.18 -1.77
N THR A 49 -7.40 -14.87 -2.34
CA THR A 49 -6.15 -14.65 -1.61
C THR A 49 -5.76 -13.20 -1.73
N PHE A 50 -5.55 -12.54 -0.59
CA PHE A 50 -5.11 -11.17 -0.51
C PHE A 50 -3.73 -11.08 0.14
N VAL A 51 -2.90 -10.17 -0.37
CA VAL A 51 -1.69 -9.71 0.31
C VAL A 51 -1.95 -8.29 0.79
N VAL A 52 -1.78 -8.04 2.08
CA VAL A 52 -2.08 -6.76 2.72
C VAL A 52 -0.85 -6.21 3.39
N THR A 53 -0.53 -4.95 3.13
CA THR A 53 0.61 -4.26 3.75
C THR A 53 0.13 -3.00 4.45
N ASN A 54 0.42 -2.89 5.76
CA ASN A 54 0.08 -1.73 6.58
C ASN A 54 1.30 -0.83 6.76
N THR A 55 1.34 0.31 6.07
CA THR A 55 2.34 1.37 6.27
C THR A 55 1.74 2.64 6.86
N LEU A 56 0.61 2.55 7.58
CA LEU A 56 -0.06 3.70 8.20
C LEU A 56 0.73 4.33 9.37
N GLY A 57 1.86 3.74 9.77
CA GLY A 57 2.66 4.17 10.93
C GLY A 57 2.15 3.67 12.27
N ALA A 58 1.00 3.01 12.32
CA ALA A 58 0.40 2.40 13.51
C ALA A 58 -0.22 1.03 13.20
N GLY A 59 -0.32 0.18 14.22
CA GLY A 59 -0.93 -1.14 14.09
C GLY A 59 -2.45 -1.05 14.15
N LEU A 60 -3.12 -1.84 13.33
CA LEU A 60 -4.56 -2.05 13.41
C LEU A 60 -4.84 -3.30 14.25
N THR A 61 -5.68 -3.20 15.26
CA THR A 61 -6.20 -4.35 16.00
C THR A 61 -7.39 -4.98 15.29
N LYS A 62 -8.10 -4.21 14.45
CA LYS A 62 -9.13 -4.72 13.54
C LYS A 62 -9.15 -3.94 12.23
N ALA A 63 -9.29 -4.66 11.13
CA ALA A 63 -9.50 -4.11 9.80
C ALA A 63 -10.48 -5.00 9.03
N ALA A 64 -11.62 -4.44 8.62
CA ALA A 64 -12.61 -5.15 7.83
C ALA A 64 -13.15 -4.25 6.72
N PHE A 65 -13.41 -4.83 5.55
CA PHE A 65 -13.81 -4.08 4.37
C PHE A 65 -15.05 -4.70 3.75
N GLU A 66 -16.00 -3.84 3.35
CA GLU A 66 -17.09 -4.25 2.49
C GLU A 66 -16.59 -4.36 1.05
N ILE A 67 -16.75 -5.55 0.47
CA ILE A 67 -16.30 -5.93 -0.85
C ILE A 67 -17.51 -6.23 -1.73
N ALA A 68 -17.59 -5.56 -2.88
CA ALA A 68 -18.51 -5.88 -3.95
C ALA A 68 -17.82 -6.76 -5.01
N LEU A 69 -18.50 -7.83 -5.41
CA LEU A 69 -18.08 -8.75 -6.46
C LEU A 69 -19.02 -8.56 -7.65
N PHE A 70 -18.44 -8.29 -8.80
CA PHE A 70 -19.16 -8.14 -10.05
C PHE A 70 -19.00 -9.39 -10.89
N ASN A 71 -20.09 -9.80 -11.55
CA ASN A 71 -20.04 -10.90 -12.48
C ASN A 71 -19.53 -10.48 -13.87
N THR A 72 -19.40 -11.41 -14.79
CA THR A 72 -18.95 -11.15 -16.18
C THR A 72 -19.88 -10.26 -17.00
N ALA A 73 -21.13 -10.04 -16.57
CA ALA A 73 -22.02 -9.06 -17.17
C ALA A 73 -21.79 -7.63 -16.64
N GLY A 74 -20.85 -7.44 -15.70
CA GLY A 74 -20.54 -6.14 -15.12
C GLY A 74 -21.55 -5.67 -14.08
N VAL A 75 -22.43 -6.56 -13.58
CA VAL A 75 -23.38 -6.24 -12.50
C VAL A 75 -22.89 -6.81 -11.18
N VAL A 76 -23.26 -6.16 -10.08
CA VAL A 76 -22.95 -6.66 -8.72
C VAL A 76 -23.69 -7.97 -8.51
N ASP A 77 -22.93 -9.03 -8.25
CA ASP A 77 -23.44 -10.36 -7.95
C ASP A 77 -23.57 -10.57 -6.44
N ARG A 78 -22.62 -10.02 -5.68
CA ARG A 78 -22.57 -10.17 -4.22
C ARG A 78 -21.87 -9.00 -3.56
N ILE A 79 -22.33 -8.64 -2.36
CA ILE A 79 -21.59 -7.79 -1.42
C ILE A 79 -21.30 -8.62 -0.17
N THR A 80 -20.10 -8.50 0.38
CA THR A 80 -19.69 -9.23 1.59
C THR A 80 -18.64 -8.46 2.37
N VAL A 81 -18.58 -8.66 3.68
CA VAL A 81 -17.53 -8.06 4.52
C VAL A 81 -16.42 -9.09 4.71
N LEU A 82 -15.19 -8.69 4.38
CA LEU A 82 -13.99 -9.49 4.62
C LEU A 82 -13.23 -8.94 5.83
N ASP A 83 -13.10 -9.75 6.87
CA ASP A 83 -12.38 -9.42 8.10
C ASP A 83 -10.91 -9.82 7.99
N PHE A 84 -10.04 -8.82 7.82
CA PHE A 84 -8.59 -8.98 7.73
C PHE A 84 -7.93 -9.06 9.11
N LYS A 85 -8.69 -8.92 10.20
CA LYS A 85 -8.25 -8.98 11.59
C LYS A 85 -7.20 -7.91 11.90
N ASP A 86 -6.23 -8.24 12.74
CA ASP A 86 -5.12 -7.37 13.09
C ASP A 86 -4.15 -7.18 11.91
N LEU A 87 -3.64 -5.98 11.74
CA LEU A 87 -2.61 -5.65 10.75
C LEU A 87 -1.51 -4.86 11.44
N PRO A 88 -0.44 -5.51 11.91
CA PRO A 88 0.65 -4.84 12.62
C PRO A 88 1.35 -3.78 11.75
N ALA A 89 1.85 -2.72 12.40
CA ALA A 89 2.54 -1.63 11.72
C ALA A 89 3.76 -2.13 10.94
N GLY A 90 3.91 -1.70 9.70
CA GLY A 90 5.04 -2.02 8.82
C GLY A 90 5.12 -3.49 8.42
N LYS A 91 4.04 -4.26 8.59
CA LYS A 91 3.99 -5.69 8.23
C LYS A 91 3.12 -5.94 7.00
N THR A 92 3.49 -7.00 6.29
CA THR A 92 2.70 -7.61 5.22
C THR A 92 2.11 -8.91 5.71
N LYS A 93 0.83 -9.15 5.43
CA LYS A 93 0.10 -10.37 5.78
C LYS A 93 -0.59 -10.96 4.55
N VAL A 94 -0.62 -12.27 4.46
CA VAL A 94 -1.41 -13.00 3.46
C VAL A 94 -2.67 -13.52 4.14
N THR A 95 -3.84 -13.17 3.61
CA THR A 95 -5.14 -13.60 4.13
C THR A 95 -5.93 -14.29 3.03
N ARG A 96 -6.68 -15.32 3.38
CA ARG A 96 -7.54 -16.06 2.44
C ARG A 96 -8.98 -16.05 2.93
N PHE A 97 -9.91 -15.88 2.00
CA PHE A 97 -11.35 -15.90 2.27
C PHE A 97 -12.03 -16.89 1.34
N ASP A 98 -12.81 -17.82 1.91
CA ASP A 98 -13.66 -18.72 1.15
C ASP A 98 -15.05 -18.12 1.00
N LEU A 99 -15.43 -17.85 -0.25
CA LEU A 99 -16.74 -17.34 -0.61
C LEU A 99 -17.64 -18.49 -1.01
N SER A 100 -18.50 -18.90 -0.08
CA SER A 100 -19.40 -20.04 -0.29
C SER A 100 -20.32 -19.82 -1.49
N GLY A 101 -20.43 -20.82 -2.37
CA GLY A 101 -21.30 -20.80 -3.54
C GLY A 101 -20.92 -19.78 -4.64
N THR A 102 -19.75 -19.15 -4.54
CA THR A 102 -19.22 -18.29 -5.61
C THR A 102 -18.38 -19.10 -6.58
N ASP A 103 -18.60 -18.90 -7.88
CA ASP A 103 -17.74 -19.44 -8.94
C ASP A 103 -16.65 -18.42 -9.27
N CYS A 104 -15.37 -18.78 -9.08
CA CYS A 104 -14.26 -17.88 -9.39
C CYS A 104 -14.23 -17.43 -10.84
N GLY A 105 -14.64 -18.30 -11.78
CA GLY A 105 -14.64 -18.00 -13.21
C GLY A 105 -15.67 -16.94 -13.60
N LYS A 106 -16.61 -16.62 -12.71
CA LYS A 106 -17.64 -15.61 -12.94
C LYS A 106 -17.28 -14.24 -12.38
N ILE A 107 -16.21 -14.11 -11.59
CA ILE A 107 -15.82 -12.82 -10.98
C ILE A 107 -15.01 -12.01 -12.00
N SER A 108 -15.55 -10.87 -12.45
CA SER A 108 -14.87 -9.97 -13.39
C SER A 108 -14.18 -8.79 -12.70
N ARG A 109 -14.74 -8.35 -11.57
CA ARG A 109 -14.23 -7.24 -10.77
C ARG A 109 -14.52 -7.47 -9.29
N VAL A 110 -13.55 -7.09 -8.47
CA VAL A 110 -13.66 -6.92 -7.03
C VAL A 110 -13.54 -5.43 -6.74
N LEU A 111 -14.35 -4.91 -5.82
CA LEU A 111 -14.30 -3.51 -5.42
C LEU A 111 -14.41 -3.38 -3.90
N VAL A 112 -13.60 -2.51 -3.31
CA VAL A 112 -13.72 -2.12 -1.90
C VAL A 112 -14.68 -0.94 -1.81
N ASN A 113 -15.89 -1.16 -1.28
CA ASN A 113 -16.87 -0.08 -1.08
C ASN A 113 -16.47 0.83 0.08
N SER A 114 -16.11 0.22 1.21
CA SER A 114 -15.82 0.94 2.46
C SER A 114 -15.02 0.08 3.43
N ALA A 115 -14.39 0.72 4.43
CA ALA A 115 -13.90 0.04 5.62
C ALA A 115 -15.03 -0.01 6.65
N THR A 116 -15.46 -1.22 7.02
CA THR A 116 -16.46 -1.43 8.07
C THR A 116 -15.83 -1.42 9.47
N GLU A 117 -14.55 -1.78 9.57
CA GLU A 117 -13.73 -1.60 10.76
C GLU A 117 -12.35 -1.07 10.37
N CYS A 118 -11.87 -0.08 11.12
CA CYS A 118 -10.50 0.45 11.04
C CYS A 118 -10.09 0.90 12.44
N VAL A 119 -9.58 -0.04 13.24
CA VAL A 119 -9.36 0.19 14.68
C VAL A 119 -7.89 -0.02 15.00
N GLY A 120 -7.29 0.96 15.66
CA GLY A 120 -5.93 0.92 16.18
C GLY A 120 -5.72 2.07 17.17
N GLN A 121 -4.74 1.95 18.06
CA GLN A 121 -4.42 3.03 19.00
C GLN A 121 -3.88 4.24 18.23
N GLY A 122 -4.52 5.39 18.36
CA GLY A 122 -4.14 6.61 17.64
C GLY A 122 -4.42 6.56 16.13
N VAL A 123 -5.29 5.64 15.68
CA VAL A 123 -5.69 5.52 14.27
C VAL A 123 -7.07 6.15 14.08
N GLU A 124 -7.16 7.11 13.16
CA GLU A 124 -8.42 7.69 12.74
C GLU A 124 -9.29 6.66 12.00
N PRO A 125 -10.63 6.61 12.22
CA PRO A 125 -11.50 5.64 11.56
C PRO A 125 -11.44 5.65 10.02
N THR A 126 -11.10 6.80 9.42
CA THR A 126 -10.99 6.96 7.96
C THR A 126 -9.63 6.53 7.40
N ALA A 127 -8.65 6.21 8.25
CA ALA A 127 -7.28 5.94 7.82
C ALA A 127 -7.15 4.76 6.86
N CYS A 128 -7.98 3.72 7.02
CA CYS A 128 -7.94 2.53 6.17
C CYS A 128 -8.45 2.78 4.74
N MET A 129 -9.20 3.85 4.50
CA MET A 129 -9.71 4.22 3.16
C MET A 129 -8.98 5.43 2.56
N ARG A 130 -8.46 6.34 3.40
CA ARG A 130 -7.87 7.61 2.97
C ARG A 130 -6.83 7.46 1.86
N ASP A 131 -5.89 6.53 2.05
CA ASP A 131 -4.80 6.25 1.10
C ASP A 131 -4.74 4.75 0.80
N LEU A 132 -5.92 4.15 0.54
CA LEU A 132 -6.04 2.75 0.19
C LEU A 132 -5.55 2.49 -1.24
N LYS A 133 -4.49 1.68 -1.37
CA LYS A 133 -3.94 1.24 -2.65
C LYS A 133 -4.44 -0.16 -2.98
N THR A 134 -5.08 -0.33 -4.12
CA THR A 134 -5.56 -1.62 -4.62
C THR A 134 -4.78 -2.06 -5.85
N THR A 135 -4.39 -3.33 -5.89
CA THR A 135 -3.70 -3.94 -7.04
C THR A 135 -4.16 -5.38 -7.26
N SER A 136 -3.99 -5.92 -8.45
CA SER A 136 -4.40 -7.30 -8.75
C SER A 136 -3.32 -8.06 -9.50
N LYS A 137 -3.08 -9.30 -9.08
CA LYS A 137 -2.33 -10.31 -9.84
C LYS A 137 -3.22 -11.46 -10.31
N ALA A 138 -4.49 -11.45 -9.92
CA ALA A 138 -5.43 -12.54 -10.20
C ALA A 138 -6.05 -12.52 -11.60
N GLY A 139 -5.70 -11.53 -12.45
CA GLY A 139 -6.39 -11.32 -13.73
C GLY A 139 -7.83 -10.80 -13.59
N ILE A 140 -8.23 -10.42 -12.37
CA ILE A 140 -9.54 -9.83 -12.04
C ILE A 140 -9.32 -8.35 -11.73
N THR A 141 -10.19 -7.46 -12.22
CA THR A 141 -10.07 -6.02 -11.92
C THR A 141 -10.28 -5.80 -10.43
N PHE A 142 -9.40 -5.05 -9.75
CA PHE A 142 -9.55 -4.71 -8.34
C PHE A 142 -9.36 -3.21 -8.12
N GLY A 143 -10.28 -2.62 -7.35
CA GLY A 143 -10.32 -1.18 -7.15
C GLY A 143 -11.05 -0.77 -5.88
N VAL A 144 -11.08 0.53 -5.65
CA VAL A 144 -12.06 1.22 -4.81
C VAL A 144 -13.19 1.79 -5.68
#